data_AF-A0AAW3V1W7-F1
#
_entry.id   AF-A0AAW3V1W7-F1
#
_cell.length_a   1.000
_cell.length_b   1.000
_cell.length_c   1.000
_cell.angle_alpha   90.00
_cell.angle_beta   90.00
_cell.angle_gamma   90.00
#
_symmetry.space_group_name_H-M   'P 1'
#
loop_
_entity.id
_entity.type
_entity.pdbx_description
1 polymer ?
#
loop_
_entity_poly.entity_id
_entity_poly.type
_entity_poly.pdbx_seq_one_letter_code
_entity_poly.pdbx_strand_id
1 'polypeptide(L)' 'MIKMTTCAANVPNTLRDAAEPGLEREQLTMSEYLRLCVAYLAENGRAPFTVPNASRGLTRRARALQKAGSATFFS' A
#
# COMPACT_ATOMS: atom_id res chain seq x y z
N MET A 1 -16.40 -17.46 10.57
CA MET A 1 -16.68 -16.01 10.60
C MET A 1 -15.50 -15.30 9.96
N ILE A 2 -15.64 -14.73 8.77
CA ILE A 2 -14.53 -14.03 8.10
C ILE A 2 -14.37 -12.68 8.80
N LYS A 3 -13.22 -12.45 9.45
CA LYS A 3 -12.92 -11.20 10.13
C LYS A 3 -12.62 -10.13 9.08
N MET A 4 -13.63 -9.33 8.72
CA MET A 4 -13.43 -8.21 7.80
C MET A 4 -12.51 -7.17 8.45
N THR A 5 -11.42 -6.85 7.77
CA THR A 5 -10.44 -5.84 8.16
C THR A 5 -10.37 -4.79 7.07
N THR A 6 -10.49 -3.52 7.45
CA THR A 6 -10.44 -2.40 6.51
C THR A 6 -9.02 -1.86 6.47
N CYS A 7 -8.49 -1.69 5.26
CA CYS A 7 -7.20 -1.05 5.02
C CYS A 7 -7.42 0.24 4.25
N ALA A 8 -6.76 1.32 4.68
CA ALA A 8 -6.76 2.60 3.97
C ALA A 8 -5.32 2.91 3.51
N ALA A 9 -5.18 3.35 2.27
CA ALA A 9 -3.92 3.79 1.70
C ALA A 9 -4.11 5.16 1.07
N ASN A 10 -3.18 6.08 1.33
CA ASN A 10 -3.14 7.36 0.64
C ASN A 10 -2.49 7.18 -0.73
N VAL A 11 -3.30 7.27 -1.79
CA VAL A 11 -2.85 7.20 -3.18
C VAL A 11 -3.12 8.57 -3.80
N PRO A 12 -2.09 9.26 -4.32
CA PRO A 12 -2.28 10.50 -5.07
C PRO A 12 -3.28 10.29 -6.21
N ASN A 13 -4.24 11.21 -6.38
CA ASN A 13 -5.26 11.12 -7.42
C ASN A 13 -4.65 10.92 -8.82
N THR A 14 -3.55 11.62 -9.11
CA THR A 14 -2.83 11.48 -10.39
C THR A 14 -2.38 10.06 -10.71
N LEU A 15 -1.97 9.28 -9.71
CA LEU A 15 -1.58 7.87 -9.89
C LEU A 15 -2.81 6.97 -10.02
N ARG A 16 -3.88 7.30 -9.30
CA ARG A 16 -5.15 6.59 -9.40
C ARG A 16 -5.74 6.74 -10.80
N ASP A 17 -5.87 7.98 -11.27
CA ASP A 17 -6.45 8.33 -12.56
C ASP A 17 -5.64 7.72 -13.71
N ALA A 18 -4.32 7.56 -13.55
CA ALA A 18 -3.47 6.89 -14.52
C ALA A 18 -3.67 5.37 -14.56
N ALA A 19 -4.03 4.75 -13.44
CA ALA A 19 -4.18 3.29 -13.31
C ALA A 19 -5.61 2.80 -13.63
N GLU A 20 -6.64 3.60 -13.33
CA GLU A 20 -8.05 3.26 -13.50
C GLU A 20 -8.40 2.76 -14.92
N PRO A 21 -7.95 3.42 -16.01
CA PRO A 21 -8.24 2.96 -17.37
C PRO A 21 -7.68 1.58 -17.70
N GLY A 22 -6.55 1.20 -17.09
CA GLY A 22 -5.97 -0.13 -17.26
C GLY A 22 -6.78 -1.20 -16.52
N LEU A 23 -7.23 -0.88 -15.31
CA LEU A 23 -8.05 -1.77 -14.50
C LEU A 23 -9.45 -1.96 -15.10
N GLU A 24 -10.04 -0.91 -15.67
CA GLU A 24 -11.35 -0.97 -16.34
C GLU A 24 -11.34 -1.91 -17.55
N ARG A 25 -10.25 -1.92 -18.33
CA ARG A 25 -10.08 -2.86 -19.46
C ARG A 25 -10.11 -4.32 -19.00
N GLU A 26 -9.57 -4.58 -17.82
CA GLU A 26 -9.55 -5.90 -17.18
C GLU A 26 -10.81 -6.16 -16.32
N GLN A 27 -11.79 -5.24 -16.32
CA GLN A 27 -13.02 -5.31 -15.53
C GLN A 27 -12.76 -5.48 -14.01
N LEU A 28 -11.69 -4.85 -13.51
CA LEU A 28 -11.30 -4.89 -12.12
C LEU A 28 -11.47 -3.52 -11.47
N THR A 29 -11.93 -3.50 -10.23
CA THR A 29 -11.85 -2.30 -9.39
C THR A 29 -10.47 -2.20 -8.75
N MET A 30 -10.07 -0.98 -8.37
CA MET A 30 -8.87 -0.74 -7.58
C MET A 30 -8.85 -1.58 -6.29
N SER A 31 -10.01 -1.77 -5.66
CA SER A 31 -10.11 -2.53 -4.42
C SER A 31 -9.85 -4.03 -4.61
N GLU A 32 -10.33 -4.61 -5.71
CA GLU A 32 -10.11 -6.03 -6.04
C GLU A 32 -8.65 -6.27 -6.41
N TYR A 33 -8.08 -5.39 -7.23
CA TYR A 33 -6.68 -5.45 -7.57
C TYR A 33 -5.77 -5.42 -6.33
N LEU A 34 -6.06 -4.53 -5.37
CA LEU A 34 -5.31 -4.49 -4.11
C LEU A 34 -5.51 -5.75 -3.25
N ARG A 35 -6.72 -6.32 -3.19
CA ARG A 35 -6.96 -7.59 -2.49
C ARG A 35 -6.14 -8.72 -3.09
N LEU A 36 -6.07 -8.82 -4.42
CA LEU A 36 -5.26 -9.81 -5.12
C LEU A 36 -3.76 -9.62 -4.82
N CYS A 37 -3.27 -8.39 -4.81
CA CYS A 37 -1.87 -8.10 -4.47
C CYS A 37 -1.53 -8.51 -3.03
N VAL A 38 -2.42 -8.24 -2.08
CA VAL A 38 -2.23 -8.62 -0.67
C VAL A 38 -2.28 -10.13 -0.49
N ALA A 39 -3.20 -10.82 -1.17
CA ALA A 39 -3.27 -12.28 -1.16
C ALA A 39 -1.98 -12.90 -1.73
N TYR A 40 -1.53 -12.41 -2.89
CA TYR A 40 -0.28 -12.86 -3.49
C TYR A 40 0.93 -12.63 -2.56
N LEU A 41 1.01 -11.46 -1.92
CA LEU A 41 2.07 -11.15 -0.97
C LEU A 41 2.06 -12.08 0.25
N ALA A 42 0.87 -12.40 0.78
CA ALA A 42 0.73 -13.30 1.91
C ALA A 42 1.18 -14.74 1.57
N GLU A 43 0.88 -15.21 0.36
CA GLU A 43 1.25 -16.56 -0.10
C GLU A 43 2.72 -16.68 -0.52
N ASN A 44 3.26 -15.66 -1.20
CA ASN A 44 4.56 -15.75 -1.86
C ASN A 44 5.68 -14.99 -1.14
N GLY A 45 5.36 -14.21 -0.10
CA GLY A 45 6.32 -13.38 0.63
C GLY A 45 6.94 -12.23 -0.19
N ARG A 46 6.46 -12.00 -1.42
CA ARG A 46 6.94 -10.94 -2.32
C ARG A 46 5.78 -10.32 -3.10
N ALA A 47 5.94 -9.06 -3.50
CA ALA A 47 4.97 -8.39 -4.36
C ALA A 47 4.93 -9.04 -5.76
N PRO A 48 3.77 -9.00 -6.45
CA PRO A 48 3.63 -9.54 -7.81
C PRO A 48 4.33 -8.68 -8.88
N PHE A 49 4.92 -7.55 -8.48
CA PHE A 49 5.68 -6.65 -9.34
C PHE A 49 6.99 -6.22 -8.67
N THR A 50 7.96 -5.82 -9.49
CA THR A 50 9.23 -5.29 -9.01
C THR A 50 9.01 -3.89 -8.44
N VAL A 51 9.02 -3.75 -7.12
CA VAL A 51 9.01 -2.44 -6.47
C VAL A 51 10.42 -1.84 -6.55
N PRO A 52 10.63 -0.70 -7.24
CA PRO A 52 11.93 -0.05 -7.27
C PRO A 52 12.41 0.27 -5.85
N ASN A 53 13.70 0.03 -5.57
CA ASN A 53 14.26 0.24 -4.23
C ASN A 53 14.09 1.68 -3.71
N ALA A 54 14.00 2.67 -4.60
CA ALA A 54 13.70 4.07 -4.26
C ALA A 54 12.39 4.23 -3.48
N SER A 55 11.38 3.41 -3.79
CA SER A 55 10.06 3.44 -3.15
C SER A 55 10.04 2.78 -1.77
N ARG A 56 11.02 1.93 -1.45
CA ARG A 56 11.15 1.27 -0.13
C ARG A 56 11.69 2.21 0.96
N GLY A 57 12.39 3.29 0.56
CA GLY A 57 13.03 4.24 1.48
C GLY A 57 12.07 5.14 2.27
N LEU A 58 10.83 5.31 1.79
CA LEU A 58 9.80 6.11 2.46
C LEU A 58 9.36 5.47 3.80
N THR A 59 9.35 4.14 3.90
CA THR A 59 8.93 3.42 5.11
C THR A 59 9.96 3.55 6.24
N ARG A 60 11.27 3.61 5.93
CA ARG A 60 12.31 3.84 6.95
C ARG A 60 12.23 5.25 7.54
N ARG A 61 11.97 6.27 6.71
CA ARG A 61 11.79 7.65 7.20
C ARG A 61 10.48 7.84 7.97
N ALA A 62 9.38 7.23 7.53
CA ALA A 62 8.11 7.25 8.27
C ALA A 62 8.23 6.59 9.65
N ARG A 63 8.99 5.48 9.76
CA ARG A 63 9.27 4.81 11.04
C ARG A 63 10.21 5.62 11.95
N ALA A 64 11.18 6.34 11.37
CA ALA A 64 12.05 7.24 12.12
C ALA A 64 11.29 8.46 12.67
N LEU A 65 10.35 9.01 11.89
CA LEU A 65 9.50 10.14 12.31
C LEU A 65 8.48 9.73 13.38
N GLN A 66 7.89 8.53 13.31
CA GLN A 66 7.05 7.99 14.39
C GLN A 66 7.83 7.80 15.71
N LYS A 67 9.09 7.37 15.63
CA LYS A 67 9.93 7.19 16.81
C LYS A 67 10.38 8.53 17.42
N ALA A 68 10.58 9.56 16.58
CA ALA A 68 10.92 10.91 17.02
C ALA A 68 9.72 11.65 17.65
N GLY A 69 8.51 11.51 17.13
CA GLY A 69 7.30 12.14 17.68
C GLY A 69 6.81 11.55 19.01
N SER A 70 7.29 10.36 19.37
CA SER A 70 6.98 9.69 20.66
C SER A 70 7.86 10.18 21.83
N ALA A 71 8.94 10.92 21.57
CA ALA A 71 9.87 11.36 22.61
C ALA A 71 9.60 12.79 23.14
N THR A 72 8.71 13.56 22.49
CA THR A 72 8.47 14.98 22.82
C THR A 72 7.21 15.24 23.66
N PHE A 73 6.47 14.21 24.09
CA PHE A 73 5.23 14.37 24.88
C PHE A 73 5.32 13.93 26.35
N PHE A 74 6.50 13.50 26.82
CA PHE A 74 6.77 13.26 28.24
C PHE A 74 8.11 13.90 28.60
N SER A 75 8.11 15.20 28.81
CA SER A 75 9.12 15.95 29.57
C SER A 75 8.45 17.17 30.18
#